data_AF-A0A9D4XM71-F1
#
_entry.id   AF-A0A9D4XM71-F1
#
_cell.length_a   1.000
_cell.length_b   1.000
_cell.length_c   1.000
_cell.angle_alpha   90.00
_cell.angle_beta   90.00
_cell.angle_gamma   90.00
#
_symmetry.space_group_name_H-M   'P 1'
#
loop_
_entity.id
_entity.type
_entity.pdbx_description
1 polymer ?
#
loop_
_entity_poly.entity_id
_entity_poly.type
_entity_poly.pdbx_seq_one_letter_code
_entity_poly.pdbx_strand_id
1 'polypeptide(L)'
;MVRGKTQMKRIENPTSRQVTFSKRRNGLMKKAFELSILCDVEVALIVFSPRGRLYEFASSSILETIERYCSHSRNNNTSTPSESVENTQHLKEEAKNMMKKIDLLETSKR
;
A
#
# COMPACT_ATOMS: atom_id res chain seq x y z
N MET A 1 4.94 -32.49 19.55
CA MET A 1 5.15 -31.37 20.52
C MET A 1 3.89 -30.52 20.55
N VAL A 2 3.21 -30.45 21.69
CA VAL A 2 1.96 -29.67 21.86
C VAL A 2 2.28 -28.17 21.79
N ARG A 3 1.45 -27.41 21.07
CA ARG A 3 1.63 -25.96 20.88
C ARG A 3 1.18 -25.21 22.13
N GLY A 4 2.12 -24.67 22.90
CA GLY A 4 1.83 -23.83 24.07
C GLY A 4 1.25 -22.46 23.69
N LYS A 5 0.44 -21.88 24.61
CA LYS A 5 -0.08 -20.51 24.47
C LYS A 5 1.06 -19.50 24.58
N THR A 6 1.25 -18.68 23.56
CA THR A 6 2.22 -17.56 23.57
C THR A 6 1.52 -16.24 23.88
N GLN A 7 2.15 -15.38 24.70
CA GLN A 7 1.69 -14.01 24.93
C GLN A 7 1.74 -13.17 23.64
N MET A 8 0.79 -12.23 23.48
CA MET A 8 0.75 -11.30 22.35
C MET A 8 1.67 -10.10 22.61
N LYS A 9 2.98 -10.35 22.53
CA LYS A 9 4.03 -9.34 22.59
C LYS A 9 5.15 -9.69 21.60
N ARG A 10 6.08 -8.76 21.37
CA ARG A 10 7.26 -9.00 20.53
C ARG A 10 8.05 -10.20 21.08
N ILE A 11 8.43 -11.12 20.20
CA ILE A 11 9.29 -12.25 20.55
C ILE A 11 10.72 -11.72 20.59
N GLU A 12 11.37 -11.76 21.75
CA GLU A 12 12.71 -11.18 21.93
C GLU A 12 13.80 -12.02 21.28
N ASN A 13 13.75 -13.34 21.44
CA ASN A 13 14.72 -14.26 20.83
C ASN A 13 14.66 -14.17 19.28
N PRO A 14 15.76 -13.76 18.60
CA PRO A 14 15.77 -13.56 17.15
C PRO A 14 15.46 -14.81 16.33
N THR A 15 16.02 -15.97 16.72
CA THR A 15 15.82 -17.25 16.03
C THR A 15 14.36 -17.69 16.12
N SER A 16 13.79 -17.67 17.33
CA SER A 16 12.37 -17.98 17.55
C SER A 16 11.45 -17.00 16.81
N ARG A 17 11.82 -15.71 16.74
CA ARG A 17 11.09 -14.69 15.99
C ARG A 17 11.11 -14.98 14.49
N GLN A 18 12.26 -15.35 13.91
CA GLN A 18 12.37 -15.68 12.49
C GLN A 18 11.56 -16.93 12.11
N VAL A 19 11.64 -17.99 12.91
CA VAL A 19 10.86 -19.22 12.70
C VAL A 19 9.36 -18.92 12.83
N THR A 20 8.97 -18.15 13.86
CA THR A 20 7.57 -17.77 14.07
C THR A 20 7.04 -16.89 12.96
N PHE A 21 7.82 -15.91 12.51
CA PHE A 21 7.49 -15.06 11.36
C PHE A 21 7.20 -15.92 10.13
N SER A 22 8.09 -16.85 9.80
CA SER A 22 7.93 -17.73 8.64
C SER A 22 6.65 -18.57 8.72
N LYS A 23 6.37 -19.17 9.88
CA LYS A 23 5.17 -19.97 10.11
C LYS A 23 3.88 -19.13 10.09
N ARG A 24 3.86 -17.99 10.78
CA ARG A 24 2.67 -17.13 10.86
C ARG A 24 2.38 -16.44 9.54
N ARG A 25 3.39 -15.93 8.84
CA ARG A 25 3.24 -15.34 7.50
C ARG A 25 2.62 -16.34 6.54
N ASN A 26 3.14 -17.57 6.48
CA ASN A 26 2.59 -18.60 5.61
C ASN A 26 1.15 -18.99 6.02
N GLY A 27 0.86 -19.10 7.31
CA GLY A 27 -0.51 -19.36 7.79
C GLY A 27 -1.48 -18.23 7.46
N LEU A 28 -1.04 -16.98 7.52
CA LEU A 28 -1.84 -15.81 7.17
C LEU A 28 -2.13 -15.76 5.66
N MET A 29 -1.11 -16.01 4.83
CA MET A 29 -1.28 -16.10 3.37
C MET A 29 -2.26 -17.21 2.98
N LYS A 30 -2.19 -18.38 3.63
CA LYS A 30 -3.15 -19.46 3.42
C LYS A 30 -4.58 -19.05 3.74
N LYS A 31 -4.80 -18.38 4.88
CA LYS A 31 -6.13 -17.87 5.25
C LYS A 31 -6.65 -16.80 4.28
N ALA A 32 -5.78 -15.92 3.81
CA ALA A 32 -6.13 -14.90 2.81
C ALA A 32 -6.57 -15.55 1.49
N PHE A 33 -5.84 -16.58 1.06
CA PHE A 33 -6.20 -17.39 -0.11
C PHE A 33 -7.51 -18.16 0.07
N GLU A 34 -7.69 -18.84 1.21
CA GLU A 34 -8.95 -19.53 1.51
C GLU A 34 -10.13 -18.56 1.47
N LEU A 35 -10.00 -17.36 2.06
CA LEU A 35 -11.04 -16.35 2.05
C LEU A 35 -11.36 -15.86 0.64
N SER A 36 -10.34 -15.57 -0.19
CA SER A 36 -10.56 -15.09 -1.55
C SER A 36 -11.33 -16.11 -2.39
N ILE A 37 -11.04 -17.40 -2.22
CA ILE A 37 -11.73 -18.46 -2.97
C ILE A 37 -13.12 -18.74 -2.42
N LEU A 38 -13.27 -18.88 -1.09
CA LEU A 38 -14.53 -19.27 -0.46
C LEU A 38 -15.63 -18.21 -0.60
N CYS A 39 -15.24 -16.94 -0.65
CA CYS A 39 -16.18 -15.83 -0.65
C CYS A 39 -16.14 -14.99 -1.94
N ASP A 40 -15.32 -15.38 -2.93
CA ASP A 40 -15.10 -14.63 -4.17
C ASP A 40 -14.77 -13.15 -3.90
N VAL A 41 -13.88 -12.91 -2.94
CA VAL A 41 -13.45 -11.57 -2.53
C VAL A 41 -12.02 -11.31 -2.95
N GLU A 42 -11.75 -10.07 -3.35
CA GLU A 42 -10.39 -9.64 -3.65
C GLU A 42 -9.62 -9.34 -2.37
N VAL A 43 -8.45 -9.98 -2.21
CA VAL A 43 -7.62 -9.86 -1.01
C VAL A 43 -6.17 -9.58 -1.41
N ALA A 44 -5.58 -8.58 -0.77
CA ALA A 44 -4.16 -8.27 -0.87
C ALA A 44 -3.51 -8.21 0.53
N LEU A 45 -2.29 -8.72 0.64
CA LEU A 45 -1.50 -8.71 1.85
C LEU A 45 -0.06 -8.30 1.52
N ILE A 46 0.46 -7.30 2.23
CA ILE A 46 1.83 -6.80 2.09
C ILE A 46 2.52 -6.89 3.45
N VAL A 47 3.69 -7.53 3.48
CA VAL A 47 4.47 -7.73 4.72
C VAL A 47 5.93 -7.37 4.48
N PHE A 48 6.42 -6.37 5.21
CA PHE A 48 7.84 -6.05 5.27
C PHE A 48 8.48 -6.69 6.50
N SER A 49 9.57 -7.42 6.29
CA SER A 49 10.41 -7.85 7.40
C SER A 49 11.25 -6.70 7.95
N PRO A 50 11.79 -6.81 9.18
CA PRO A 50 12.69 -5.80 9.74
C PRO A 50 13.96 -5.53 8.91
N ARG A 51 14.30 -6.42 7.98
CA ARG A 51 15.42 -6.27 7.05
C ARG A 51 15.01 -5.64 5.71
N GLY A 52 13.79 -5.10 5.62
CA GLY A 52 13.24 -4.50 4.40
C GLY A 52 12.76 -5.49 3.33
N ARG A 53 12.92 -6.81 3.55
CA ARG A 53 12.44 -7.79 2.57
C ARG A 53 10.91 -7.80 2.50
N LEU A 54 10.40 -7.61 1.29
CA LEU A 54 8.99 -7.68 0.93
C LEU A 54 8.52 -9.13 0.80
N TYR A 55 7.33 -9.40 1.32
CA TYR A 55 6.54 -10.60 1.08
C TYR A 55 5.10 -10.17 0.83
N GLU A 56 4.54 -10.62 -0.28
CA GLU A 56 3.20 -10.22 -0.69
C GLU A 56 2.37 -11.40 -1.15
N PHE A 57 1.07 -11.23 -1.07
CA PHE A 57 0.06 -12.13 -1.63
C PHE A 57 -1.07 -11.25 -2.17
N ALA A 58 -1.57 -11.57 -3.35
CA ALA A 58 -2.78 -11.00 -3.90
C ALA A 58 -3.58 -12.14 -4.56
N SER A 59 -4.90 -12.09 -4.44
CA SER A 59 -5.80 -13.02 -5.16
C SER A 59 -5.83 -12.73 -6.67
N SER A 60 -5.47 -11.51 -7.08
CA SER A 60 -5.27 -11.08 -8.47
C SER A 60 -3.96 -10.25 -8.56
N SER A 61 -3.97 -9.11 -9.26
CA SER A 61 -2.85 -8.17 -9.32
C SER A 61 -2.78 -7.28 -8.07
N ILE A 62 -1.63 -7.29 -7.39
CA ILE A 62 -1.39 -6.41 -6.23
C ILE A 62 -1.53 -4.93 -6.59
N LEU A 63 -1.12 -4.54 -7.79
CA LEU A 63 -1.19 -3.16 -8.28
C LEU A 63 -2.63 -2.72 -8.47
N GLU A 64 -3.47 -3.57 -9.08
CA GLU A 64 -4.89 -3.29 -9.27
C GLU A 64 -5.62 -3.16 -7.93
N THR A 65 -5.32 -4.05 -6.96
CA THR A 65 -5.91 -3.95 -5.62
C THR A 65 -5.53 -2.64 -4.93
N ILE A 66 -4.26 -2.22 -5.02
CA ILE A 66 -3.78 -0.95 -4.46
C ILE A 66 -4.44 0.23 -5.16
N GLU A 67 -4.53 0.23 -6.49
CA GLU A 67 -5.16 1.29 -7.26
C GLU A 67 -6.65 1.44 -6.92
N ARG A 68 -7.37 0.32 -6.78
CA ARG A 68 -8.77 0.31 -6.33
C ARG A 68 -8.91 0.87 -4.93
N TYR A 69 -8.03 0.48 -4.00
CA TYR A 69 -8.01 1.01 -2.64
C TYR A 69 -7.74 2.52 -2.62
N CYS A 70 -6.73 2.99 -3.36
CA CYS A 70 -6.42 4.42 -3.46
C CYS A 70 -7.57 5.22 -4.04
N SER A 71 -8.23 4.70 -5.09
CA SER A 71 -9.40 5.34 -5.70
C SER A 71 -10.59 5.41 -4.73
N HIS A 72 -10.85 4.33 -4.00
CA HIS A 72 -11.92 4.27 -3.00
C HIS A 72 -11.64 5.20 -1.81
N SER A 73 -10.40 5.23 -1.30
CA SER A 73 -9.97 6.12 -0.23
C SER A 73 -10.13 7.60 -0.63
N ARG A 74 -9.71 7.97 -1.85
CA ARG A 74 -9.89 9.33 -2.38
C ARG A 74 -11.36 9.74 -2.45
N ASN A 75 -12.24 8.85 -2.89
CA ASN A 75 -13.67 9.13 -2.98
C ASN A 75 -14.32 9.27 -1.59
N ASN A 76 -13.90 8.45 -0.62
CA ASN A 76 -14.43 8.49 0.75
C ASN A 76 -13.88 9.65 1.59
N ASN A 77 -12.72 10.21 1.23
CA ASN A 77 -12.17 11.40 1.91
C ASN A 77 -12.89 12.70 1.52
N THR A 78 -13.95 12.67 0.70
CA THR A 78 -14.82 13.83 0.46
C THR A 78 -15.70 14.21 1.67
N SER A 79 -15.68 13.41 2.75
CA SER A 79 -16.28 13.76 4.05
C SER A 79 -15.32 14.36 5.10
N THR A 80 -14.05 14.65 4.75
CA THR A 80 -13.09 15.36 5.62
C THR A 80 -12.25 16.33 4.80
N PRO A 81 -12.21 17.65 5.10
CA PRO A 81 -11.55 18.62 4.24
C PRO A 81 -10.02 18.52 4.29
N SER A 82 -9.41 18.61 3.09
CA SER A 82 -8.16 19.29 2.71
C SER A 82 -6.86 18.83 3.41
N GLU A 83 -5.77 18.46 2.71
CA GLU A 83 -4.82 19.42 2.09
C GLU A 83 -4.01 18.83 0.92
N SER A 84 -4.01 17.52 0.68
CA SER A 84 -3.02 16.89 -0.23
C SER A 84 -3.43 16.84 -1.71
N VAL A 85 -4.73 16.78 -2.00
CA VAL A 85 -5.24 16.64 -3.38
C VAL A 85 -5.37 18.00 -4.08
N GLU A 86 -5.84 19.03 -3.35
CA GLU A 86 -5.87 20.42 -3.83
C GLU A 86 -4.46 20.91 -4.18
N ASN A 87 -3.46 20.58 -3.35
CA ASN A 87 -2.07 20.96 -3.59
C ASN A 87 -1.51 20.33 -4.88
N THR A 88 -1.87 19.07 -5.19
CA THR A 88 -1.42 18.42 -6.43
C THR A 88 -2.05 19.03 -7.68
N GLN A 89 -3.32 19.45 -7.61
CA GLN A 89 -3.99 20.12 -8.72
C GLN A 89 -3.48 21.55 -8.90
N HIS A 90 -3.26 22.28 -7.79
CA HIS A 90 -2.67 23.62 -7.80
C HIS A 90 -1.27 23.62 -8.42
N LEU A 91 -0.40 22.69 -8.00
CA LEU A 91 0.96 22.54 -8.56
C LEU A 91 0.95 22.22 -10.06
N LYS A 92 -0.04 21.45 -10.54
CA LYS A 92 -0.20 21.17 -11.98
C LYS A 92 -0.62 22.41 -12.77
N GLU A 93 -1.52 23.23 -12.22
CA GLU A 93 -1.95 24.48 -12.86
C GLU A 93 -0.82 25.52 -12.88
N GLU A 94 -0.06 25.63 -11.78
CA GLU A 94 1.14 26.47 -11.72
C GLU A 94 2.21 26.04 -12.73
N ALA A 95 2.47 24.73 -12.86
CA ALA A 95 3.39 24.20 -13.86
C ALA A 95 2.96 24.55 -15.28
N LYS A 96 1.66 24.45 -15.58
CA LYS A 96 1.08 24.82 -16.88
C LYS A 96 1.23 26.32 -17.15
N ASN A 97 1.02 27.16 -16.15
CA ASN A 97 1.16 28.62 -16.29
C ASN A 97 2.62 29.05 -16.43
N MET A 98 3.55 28.42 -15.72
CA MET A 98 4.99 28.63 -15.91
C MET A 98 5.42 28.26 -17.33
N MET A 99 4.94 27.14 -17.87
CA MET A 99 5.30 26.67 -19.21
C MET A 99 4.83 27.64 -20.30
N LYS A 100 3.60 28.19 -20.18
CA LYS A 100 3.12 29.26 -21.07
C LYS A 100 3.98 30.52 -21.00
N LYS A 101 4.47 30.89 -19.81
CA LYS A 101 5.29 32.08 -19.61
C LYS A 101 6.69 31.92 -20.22
N ILE A 102 7.24 30.70 -20.18
CA ILE A 102 8.51 30.36 -20.84
C ILE A 102 8.35 30.51 -22.36
N ASP A 103 7.29 29.94 -22.94
CA ASP A 103 7.02 30.00 -24.39
C ASP A 103 6.84 31.45 -24.90
N LEU A 104 6.15 32.29 -24.13
CA LEU A 104 6.01 33.72 -24.42
C LEU A 104 7.35 34.48 -24.34
N LEU A 105 8.24 34.11 -23.42
CA LEU A 105 9.57 34.72 -23.31
C LEU A 105 10.52 34.25 -24.41
N GLU A 106 10.41 33.00 -24.85
CA GLU A 106 11.19 32.45 -25.95
C GLU A 106 10.77 33.05 -27.30
N THR A 107 9.47 33.26 -27.51
CA THR A 107 8.94 33.92 -28.73
C THR A 107 9.27 35.41 -28.77
N SER A 108 9.32 36.10 -27.63
CA SER A 108 9.69 37.53 -27.54
C SER A 108 11.19 37.79 -27.77
N LYS A 109 12.04 36.77 -27.58
CA LYS A 109 13.49 36.84 -27.83
C LYS A 109 13.90 36.52 -29.27
N ARG A 110 12.95 36.15 -30.13
CA ARG A 110 13.17 35.81 -31.54
C ARG A 110 12.79 36.98 -32.44
#